data_AF-A0A7X7WJ68-F1
#
_entry.id   AF-A0A7X7WJ68-F1
#
_cell.length_a   1.000
_cell.length_b   1.000
_cell.length_c   1.000
_cell.angle_alpha   90.00
_cell.angle_beta   90.00
_cell.angle_gamma   90.00
#
_symmetry.space_group_name_H-M   'P 1'
#
loop_
_entity.id
_entity.type
_entity.pdbx_description
1 polymer ?
#
loop_
_entity_poly.entity_id
_entity_poly.type
_entity_poly.pdbx_seq_one_letter_code
_entity_poly.pdbx_strand_id
1 'polypeptide(L)'
;MYETSGHDNKPNASRTAYYDCVSKLEISKTDEVKPGSLQALIVTLGENEFNRLSNFQQAGEAFGVDQGFRAFLRAAYRRGMPIGAFGYAVPILVKSIQGITKTGPVVTVGNNPILQSSIDAAGAQAVATRPTEVIIDETNNLVTSGGMIATNRPIEVAQDCENMLKAIMELIKG
;
A
#
# COMPACT_ATOMS: atom_id res chain seq x y z
N MET A 1 -51.30 -9.90 -17.72
CA MET A 1 -50.67 -10.78 -16.72
C MET A 1 -49.18 -10.74 -16.99
N TYR A 2 -48.41 -10.01 -16.19
CA TYR A 2 -46.95 -10.03 -16.26
C TYR A 2 -46.47 -10.98 -15.17
N GLU A 3 -45.85 -12.08 -15.58
CA GLU A 3 -45.16 -13.00 -14.68
C GLU A 3 -43.96 -12.29 -14.05
N THR A 4 -44.01 -12.13 -12.73
CA THR A 4 -42.85 -11.77 -11.92
C THR A 4 -41.94 -12.99 -11.82
N SER A 5 -40.93 -13.08 -12.66
CA SER A 5 -39.83 -14.04 -12.47
C SER A 5 -39.05 -13.65 -11.22
N GLY A 6 -39.27 -14.37 -10.13
CA GLY A 6 -38.52 -14.24 -8.89
C GLY A 6 -37.05 -14.55 -9.15
N HIS A 7 -36.20 -13.53 -9.05
CA HIS A 7 -34.78 -13.75 -8.86
C HIS A 7 -34.56 -14.21 -7.42
N ASP A 8 -34.33 -15.51 -7.26
CA ASP A 8 -33.89 -16.14 -6.01
C ASP A 8 -32.56 -15.48 -5.58
N ASN A 9 -32.65 -14.49 -4.69
CA ASN A 9 -31.51 -13.77 -4.14
C ASN A 9 -30.85 -14.59 -3.03
N LYS A 10 -30.39 -15.80 -3.36
CA LYS A 10 -29.61 -16.63 -2.43
C LYS A 10 -28.16 -16.11 -2.44
N PRO A 11 -27.56 -15.79 -1.28
CA PRO A 11 -26.20 -15.30 -1.24
C PRO A 11 -25.25 -16.36 -1.82
N ASN A 12 -24.57 -15.99 -2.91
CA ASN A 12 -23.51 -16.79 -3.52
C ASN A 12 -22.42 -17.04 -2.46
N ALA A 13 -21.96 -18.28 -2.29
CA ALA A 13 -20.96 -18.69 -1.31
C ALA A 13 -19.69 -17.80 -1.31
N SER A 14 -19.29 -17.28 -2.48
CA SER A 14 -18.17 -16.33 -2.62
C SER A 14 -18.45 -14.96 -1.99
N ARG A 15 -19.69 -14.47 -2.04
CA ARG A 15 -20.11 -13.21 -1.39
C ARG A 15 -20.20 -13.39 0.11
N THR A 16 -20.74 -14.52 0.58
CA THR A 16 -20.77 -14.85 2.01
C THR A 16 -19.36 -14.90 2.59
N ALA A 17 -18.43 -15.60 1.93
CA ALA A 17 -17.03 -15.66 2.36
C ALA A 17 -16.34 -14.29 2.38
N TYR A 18 -16.65 -13.41 1.42
CA TYR A 18 -16.16 -12.02 1.42
C TYR A 18 -16.68 -11.23 2.63
N TYR A 19 -17.98 -11.26 2.91
CA TYR A 19 -18.56 -10.56 4.06
C TYR A 19 -18.09 -11.14 5.40
N ASP A 20 -17.87 -12.46 5.47
CA ASP A 20 -17.28 -13.11 6.64
C ASP A 20 -15.82 -12.70 6.87
N CYS A 21 -15.07 -12.38 5.80
CA CYS A 21 -13.70 -11.87 5.92
C CYS A 21 -13.70 -10.41 6.38
N VAL A 22 -14.50 -9.55 5.74
CA VAL A 22 -14.56 -8.12 6.05
C VAL A 22 -15.13 -7.85 7.44
N SER A 23 -16.12 -8.64 7.89
CA SER A 23 -16.71 -8.49 9.22
C SER A 23 -15.75 -8.80 10.38
N LYS A 24 -14.63 -9.47 10.11
CA LYS A 24 -13.56 -9.74 11.09
C LYS A 24 -12.54 -8.60 11.18
N LEU A 25 -12.63 -7.59 10.32
CA LEU A 25 -11.72 -6.45 10.37
C LEU A 25 -12.08 -5.56 11.55
N GLU A 26 -11.09 -5.33 12.41
CA GLU A 26 -11.18 -4.30 13.44
C GLU A 26 -10.92 -2.94 12.79
N ILE A 27 -11.89 -2.04 12.89
CA ILE A 27 -11.78 -0.67 12.36
C ILE A 27 -11.59 0.27 13.54
N SER A 28 -10.43 0.89 13.60
CA SER A 28 -10.08 1.89 14.62
C SER A 28 -9.68 3.20 13.96
N LYS A 29 -9.81 4.32 14.68
CA LYS A 29 -9.22 5.56 14.20
C LYS A 29 -7.69 5.47 14.26
N THR A 30 -7.01 6.13 13.34
CA THR A 30 -5.54 6.07 13.25
C THR A 30 -4.84 6.57 14.51
N ASP A 31 -5.43 7.52 15.23
CA ASP A 31 -4.91 8.06 16.50
C ASP A 31 -5.11 7.12 17.71
N GLU A 32 -6.04 6.16 17.60
CA GLU A 32 -6.27 5.11 18.60
C GLU A 32 -5.30 3.93 18.43
N VAL A 33 -4.77 3.73 17.22
CA VAL A 33 -3.81 2.65 16.93
C VAL A 33 -2.42 3.03 17.42
N LYS A 34 -1.97 2.36 18.49
CA LYS A 34 -0.58 2.47 18.94
C LYS A 34 0.31 1.68 17.98
N PRO A 35 1.26 2.30 17.26
CA PRO A 35 2.19 1.54 16.43
C PRO A 35 2.85 0.44 17.25
N GLY A 36 3.17 0.73 18.52
CA GLY A 36 3.64 -0.16 19.59
C GLY A 36 3.16 -1.62 19.57
N SER A 37 1.90 -1.85 19.23
CA SER A 37 1.29 -3.19 19.25
C SER A 37 1.34 -3.93 17.92
N LEU A 38 1.89 -3.32 16.86
CA LEU A 38 1.95 -3.88 15.51
C LEU A 38 3.30 -4.54 15.23
N GLN A 39 3.26 -5.69 14.56
CA GLN A 39 4.44 -6.41 14.06
C GLN A 39 4.84 -5.98 12.64
N ALA A 40 3.88 -5.53 11.84
CA ALA A 40 4.09 -4.98 10.51
C ALA A 40 2.98 -3.98 10.17
N LEU A 41 3.20 -3.15 9.14
CA LEU A 41 2.22 -2.22 8.60
C LEU A 41 2.06 -2.46 7.10
N ILE A 42 0.82 -2.55 6.61
CA ILE A 42 0.51 -2.56 5.18
C ILE A 42 -0.25 -1.29 4.84
N VAL A 43 0.20 -0.57 3.82
CA VAL A 43 -0.41 0.66 3.35
C VAL A 43 -0.95 0.47 1.93
N THR A 44 -2.26 0.62 1.80
CA THR A 44 -2.98 0.54 0.52
C THR A 44 -3.73 1.86 0.31
N LEU A 45 -3.62 2.45 -0.89
CA LEU A 45 -4.36 3.66 -1.25
C LEU A 45 -4.92 3.53 -2.66
N GLY A 46 -6.16 3.99 -2.85
CA GLY A 46 -6.69 4.32 -4.16
C GLY A 46 -6.23 5.71 -4.61
N GLU A 47 -6.54 6.04 -5.85
CA GLU A 47 -6.20 7.36 -6.43
C GLU A 47 -6.87 8.51 -5.67
N ASN A 48 -8.12 8.32 -5.23
CA ASN A 48 -8.86 9.33 -4.46
C ASN A 48 -8.18 9.62 -3.13
N GLU A 49 -7.77 8.58 -2.40
CA GLU A 49 -7.04 8.74 -1.14
C GLU A 49 -5.66 9.36 -1.37
N PHE A 50 -4.97 8.99 -2.45
CA PHE A 50 -3.69 9.60 -2.83
C PHE A 50 -3.83 11.12 -3.04
N ASN A 51 -4.84 11.54 -3.79
CA ASN A 51 -5.13 12.96 -4.05
C ASN A 51 -5.64 13.71 -2.80
N ARG A 52 -6.23 13.01 -1.83
CA ARG A 52 -6.68 13.60 -0.57
C ARG A 52 -5.56 13.72 0.46
N LEU A 53 -4.68 12.73 0.53
CA LEU A 53 -3.58 12.64 1.49
C LEU A 53 -2.29 13.30 0.98
N SER A 54 -2.30 13.86 -0.22
CA SER A 54 -1.19 14.62 -0.78
C SER A 54 -1.68 15.78 -1.64
N ASN A 55 -0.79 16.74 -1.93
CA ASN A 55 -1.03 17.78 -2.92
C ASN A 55 -0.32 17.47 -4.25
N PHE A 56 -0.24 16.19 -4.64
CA PHE A 56 0.51 15.74 -5.83
C PHE A 56 0.04 16.41 -7.11
N GLN A 57 -1.28 16.58 -7.28
CA GLN A 57 -1.85 17.23 -8.46
C GLN A 57 -1.39 18.69 -8.62
N GLN A 58 -1.12 19.40 -7.51
CA GLN A 58 -0.70 20.80 -7.53
C GLN A 58 0.82 20.96 -7.56
N ALA A 59 1.55 20.07 -6.89
CA ALA A 59 2.98 20.24 -6.62
C ALA A 59 3.89 19.26 -7.39
N GLY A 60 3.33 18.27 -8.08
CA GLY A 60 4.10 17.23 -8.79
C GLY A 60 5.08 16.54 -7.85
N GLU A 61 6.34 16.41 -8.26
CA GLU A 61 7.41 15.78 -7.46
C GLU A 61 7.69 16.48 -6.13
N ALA A 62 7.37 17.78 -6.02
CA ALA A 62 7.53 18.56 -4.80
C ALA A 62 6.38 18.36 -3.79
N PHE A 63 5.47 17.41 -4.02
CA PHE A 63 4.32 17.18 -3.17
C PHE A 63 4.66 16.94 -1.69
N GLY A 64 3.76 17.38 -0.83
CA GLY A 64 3.68 17.04 0.58
C GLY A 64 2.60 15.99 0.83
N VAL A 65 2.69 15.37 2.00
CA VAL A 65 1.73 14.39 2.51
C VAL A 65 1.02 15.00 3.71
N ASP A 66 -0.25 14.67 3.92
CA ASP A 66 -1.01 14.98 5.12
C ASP A 66 -0.18 14.76 6.39
N GLN A 67 -0.21 15.74 7.31
CA GLN A 67 0.69 15.77 8.45
C GLN A 67 0.45 14.60 9.41
N GLY A 68 -0.82 14.24 9.65
CA GLY A 68 -1.19 13.14 10.54
C GLY A 68 -0.72 11.80 9.98
N PHE A 69 -0.99 11.58 8.70
CA PHE A 69 -0.59 10.35 8.02
C PHE A 69 0.94 10.24 7.90
N ARG A 70 1.61 11.34 7.54
CA ARG A 70 3.08 11.42 7.53
C ARG A 70 3.67 11.09 8.90
N ALA A 71 3.09 11.64 9.98
CA ALA A 71 3.56 11.38 11.34
C ALA A 71 3.41 9.89 11.71
N PHE A 72 2.28 9.27 11.36
CA PHE A 72 2.03 7.85 11.59
C PHE A 72 3.05 6.96 10.85
N LEU A 73 3.27 7.19 9.56
CA LEU A 73 4.24 6.43 8.75
C LEU A 73 5.67 6.57 9.28
N ARG A 74 6.06 7.77 9.71
CA ARG A 74 7.37 8.01 10.32
C ARG A 74 7.51 7.30 11.67
N ALA A 75 6.46 7.25 12.47
CA ALA A 75 6.45 6.52 13.73
C ALA A 75 6.59 5.02 13.51
N ALA A 76 5.87 4.46 12.54
CA ALA A 76 6.02 3.06 12.13
C ALA A 76 7.45 2.76 11.67
N TYR A 77 8.00 3.59 10.77
CA TYR A 77 9.35 3.41 10.23
C TYR A 77 10.43 3.43 11.31
N ARG A 78 10.39 4.41 12.23
CA ARG A 78 11.36 4.52 13.32
C ARG A 78 11.36 3.34 14.29
N ARG A 79 10.25 2.61 14.39
CA ARG A 79 10.17 1.38 15.18
C ARG A 79 10.86 0.20 14.51
N GLY A 80 11.25 0.33 13.25
CA GLY A 80 11.90 -0.72 12.48
C GLY A 80 10.98 -1.89 12.14
N MET A 81 9.66 -1.73 12.25
CA MET A 81 8.72 -2.75 11.76
C MET A 81 8.79 -2.83 10.22
N PRO A 82 8.57 -4.00 9.63
CA PRO A 82 8.33 -4.12 8.19
C PRO A 82 7.14 -3.27 7.74
N ILE A 83 7.33 -2.50 6.67
CA ILE A 83 6.26 -1.70 6.05
C ILE A 83 6.06 -2.13 4.59
N GLY A 84 4.87 -2.66 4.31
CA GLY A 84 4.36 -2.89 2.97
C GLY A 84 3.69 -1.64 2.40
N ALA A 85 3.97 -1.28 1.15
CA ALA A 85 3.20 -0.28 0.42
C ALA A 85 2.88 -0.73 -1.01
N PHE A 86 1.65 -0.45 -1.43
CA PHE A 86 1.09 -0.95 -2.68
C PHE A 86 0.61 0.20 -3.58
N GLY A 87 1.06 0.22 -4.85
CA GLY A 87 0.61 1.21 -5.85
C GLY A 87 0.80 2.66 -5.40
N TYR A 88 -0.28 3.44 -5.36
CA TYR A 88 -0.24 4.86 -4.93
C TYR A 88 0.27 5.08 -3.49
N ALA A 89 0.28 4.05 -2.64
CA ALA A 89 0.85 4.17 -1.31
C ALA A 89 2.39 4.29 -1.30
N VAL A 90 3.07 3.79 -2.33
CA VAL A 90 4.54 3.78 -2.42
C VAL A 90 5.13 5.21 -2.41
N PRO A 91 4.73 6.14 -3.29
CA PRO A 91 5.23 7.51 -3.25
C PRO A 91 4.89 8.22 -1.93
N ILE A 92 3.72 7.97 -1.34
CA ILE A 92 3.35 8.54 -0.04
C ILE A 92 4.28 8.05 1.07
N LEU A 93 4.59 6.76 1.10
CA LEU A 93 5.53 6.17 2.05
C LEU A 93 6.92 6.81 1.91
N VAL A 94 7.49 6.78 0.70
CA VAL A 94 8.82 7.33 0.40
C VAL A 94 8.91 8.79 0.82
N LYS A 95 7.95 9.62 0.40
CA LYS A 95 7.93 11.05 0.76
C LYS A 95 7.81 11.28 2.27
N SER A 96 7.07 10.43 2.96
CA SER A 96 6.85 10.56 4.41
C SER A 96 8.11 10.24 5.22
N ILE A 97 8.87 9.23 4.81
CA ILE A 97 10.08 8.78 5.51
C ILE A 97 11.36 9.47 5.01
N GLN A 98 11.26 10.35 4.02
CA GLN A 98 12.39 11.15 3.55
C GLN A 98 13.17 11.81 4.71
N GLY A 99 14.50 11.72 4.64
CA GLY A 99 15.43 12.28 5.61
C GLY A 99 15.56 11.51 6.94
N ILE A 100 14.87 10.38 7.11
CA ILE A 100 15.07 9.49 8.27
C ILE A 100 15.41 8.05 7.89
N THR A 101 15.57 7.77 6.60
CA THR A 101 15.93 6.43 6.13
C THR A 101 17.40 6.13 6.37
N LYS A 102 17.76 4.85 6.47
CA LYS A 102 19.17 4.44 6.65
C LYS A 102 19.99 4.69 5.39
N THR A 103 19.38 4.42 4.23
CA THR A 103 19.90 4.69 2.88
C THR A 103 18.75 5.19 2.00
N GLY A 104 19.03 5.59 0.76
CA GLY A 104 17.97 5.84 -0.23
C GLY A 104 17.14 4.56 -0.44
N PRO A 105 15.82 4.56 -0.18
CA PRO A 105 15.01 3.35 -0.31
C PRO A 105 14.99 2.80 -1.73
N VAL A 106 15.02 1.49 -1.91
CA VAL A 106 14.79 0.85 -3.21
C VAL A 106 13.37 0.32 -3.26
N VAL A 107 12.54 0.86 -4.16
CA VAL A 107 11.09 0.55 -4.19
C VAL A 107 10.57 0.44 -5.62
N THR A 108 9.39 -0.14 -5.78
CA THR A 108 8.68 -0.20 -7.07
C THR A 108 7.27 0.37 -6.95
N VAL A 109 6.80 0.98 -8.05
CA VAL A 109 5.39 1.32 -8.31
C VAL A 109 4.91 0.67 -9.61
N GLY A 110 5.56 -0.41 -10.03
CA GLY A 110 5.41 -1.02 -11.35
C GLY A 110 6.23 -0.23 -12.37
N ASN A 111 5.58 0.20 -13.45
CA ASN A 111 6.22 0.85 -14.60
C ASN A 111 5.62 2.23 -14.93
N ASN A 112 4.98 2.89 -13.95
CA ASN A 112 4.42 4.23 -14.16
C ASN A 112 5.52 5.31 -14.07
N PRO A 113 5.88 6.00 -15.16
CA PRO A 113 7.01 6.93 -15.19
C PRO A 113 6.82 8.15 -14.30
N ILE A 114 5.58 8.64 -14.14
CA ILE A 114 5.27 9.82 -13.32
C ILE A 114 5.53 9.51 -11.84
N LEU A 115 5.03 8.36 -11.37
CA LEU A 115 5.22 7.93 -9.99
C LEU A 115 6.67 7.54 -9.71
N GLN A 116 7.36 6.90 -10.67
CA GLN A 116 8.79 6.60 -10.57
C GLN A 116 9.63 7.88 -10.41
N SER A 117 9.40 8.90 -11.25
CA SER A 117 10.10 10.18 -11.14
C SER A 117 9.89 10.85 -9.78
N SER A 118 8.67 10.76 -9.23
CA SER A 118 8.38 11.30 -7.90
C SER A 118 9.09 10.57 -6.75
N ILE A 119 9.34 9.28 -6.90
CA ILE A 119 10.10 8.45 -5.95
C ILE A 119 11.57 8.85 -6.02
N ASP A 120 12.12 8.98 -7.23
CA ASP A 120 13.52 9.38 -7.44
C ASP A 120 13.78 10.80 -6.90
N ALA A 121 12.87 11.74 -7.16
CA ALA A 121 12.93 13.11 -6.64
C ALA A 121 12.83 13.17 -5.10
N ALA A 122 12.28 12.14 -4.46
CA ALA A 122 12.24 12.02 -3.00
C ALA A 122 13.50 11.37 -2.40
N GLY A 123 14.51 11.01 -3.22
CA GLY A 123 15.78 10.43 -2.77
C GLY A 123 15.75 8.92 -2.58
N ALA A 124 14.77 8.25 -3.17
CA ALA A 124 14.72 6.80 -3.31
C ALA A 124 15.18 6.39 -4.73
N GLN A 125 15.28 5.08 -4.96
CA GLN A 125 15.50 4.48 -6.27
C GLN A 125 14.23 3.74 -6.70
N ALA A 126 13.60 4.24 -7.76
CA ALA A 126 12.49 3.55 -8.39
C ALA A 126 12.98 2.42 -9.30
N VAL A 127 12.50 1.20 -9.05
CA VAL A 127 12.77 0.02 -9.87
C VAL A 127 11.53 -0.32 -10.67
N ALA A 128 11.66 -0.42 -11.99
CA ALA A 128 10.58 -0.89 -12.84
C ALA A 128 10.35 -2.38 -12.65
N THR A 129 9.10 -2.78 -12.40
CA THR A 129 8.73 -4.19 -12.24
C THR A 129 7.51 -4.55 -13.09
N ARG A 130 7.36 -5.84 -13.36
CA ARG A 130 6.17 -6.46 -13.97
C ARG A 130 5.08 -6.66 -12.90
N PRO A 131 3.83 -6.95 -13.31
CA PRO A 131 2.81 -7.40 -12.36
C PRO A 131 3.29 -8.61 -11.55
N THR A 132 2.85 -8.75 -10.31
CA THR A 132 3.21 -9.81 -9.36
C THR A 132 4.63 -9.74 -8.77
N GLU A 133 5.49 -8.86 -9.28
CA GLU A 133 6.84 -8.66 -8.77
C GLU A 133 6.86 -7.66 -7.60
N VAL A 134 7.65 -8.00 -6.58
CA VAL A 134 7.80 -7.26 -5.33
C VAL A 134 9.26 -6.87 -5.14
N ILE A 135 9.51 -5.67 -4.64
CA ILE A 135 10.84 -5.25 -4.19
C ILE A 135 10.91 -5.29 -2.67
N ILE A 136 11.94 -5.94 -2.14
CA ILE A 136 12.28 -5.98 -0.72
C ILE A 136 13.51 -5.12 -0.50
N ASP A 137 13.36 -4.06 0.28
CA ASP A 137 14.47 -3.27 0.80
C ASP A 137 14.73 -3.67 2.25
N GLU A 138 15.61 -4.65 2.43
CA GLU A 138 16.01 -5.17 3.73
C GLU A 138 16.70 -4.11 4.61
N THR A 139 17.36 -3.12 3.99
CA THR A 139 18.07 -2.07 4.73
C THR A 139 17.06 -1.18 5.45
N ASN A 140 15.98 -0.81 4.76
CA ASN A 140 14.94 0.07 5.26
C ASN A 140 13.70 -0.67 5.80
N ASN A 141 13.68 -2.01 5.79
CA ASN A 141 12.53 -2.86 6.15
C ASN A 141 11.26 -2.51 5.35
N LEU A 142 11.40 -2.30 4.04
CA LEU A 142 10.27 -1.96 3.17
C LEU A 142 9.99 -3.09 2.17
N VAL A 143 8.71 -3.29 1.88
CA VAL A 143 8.24 -4.19 0.82
C VAL A 143 7.29 -3.41 -0.08
N THR A 144 7.53 -3.40 -1.39
CA THR A 144 6.70 -2.62 -2.32
C THR A 144 6.31 -3.40 -3.57
N SER A 145 5.11 -3.14 -4.08
CA SER A 145 4.60 -3.68 -5.35
C SER A 145 3.87 -2.59 -6.13
N GLY A 146 3.91 -2.70 -7.46
CA GLY A 146 3.16 -1.82 -8.36
C GLY A 146 1.65 -2.03 -8.30
N GLY A 147 1.19 -3.23 -7.94
CA GLY A 147 -0.22 -3.47 -7.67
C GLY A 147 -1.16 -3.07 -8.81
N MET A 148 -2.24 -2.37 -8.49
CA MET A 148 -3.22 -1.84 -9.48
C MET A 148 -2.60 -0.86 -10.50
N ILE A 149 -1.39 -0.34 -10.25
CA ILE A 149 -0.66 0.51 -11.20
C ILE A 149 0.05 -0.35 -12.25
N ALA A 150 0.55 -1.53 -11.86
CA ALA A 150 1.25 -2.44 -12.76
C ALA A 150 0.28 -3.23 -13.66
N THR A 151 -0.95 -3.45 -13.20
CA THR A 151 -1.93 -4.28 -13.90
C THR A 151 -3.38 -3.90 -13.57
N ASN A 152 -4.24 -4.14 -14.54
CA ASN A 152 -5.69 -4.03 -14.48
C ASN A 152 -6.38 -5.42 -14.40
N ARG A 153 -5.62 -6.51 -14.24
CA ARG A 153 -6.14 -7.88 -14.08
C ARG A 153 -6.30 -8.23 -12.59
N PRO A 154 -7.53 -8.44 -12.08
CA PRO A 154 -7.74 -8.70 -10.65
C PRO A 154 -6.97 -9.91 -10.08
N ILE A 155 -6.73 -10.94 -10.90
CA ILE A 155 -5.96 -12.12 -10.48
C ILE A 155 -4.48 -11.81 -10.24
N GLU A 156 -3.90 -10.91 -11.03
CA GLU A 156 -2.50 -10.49 -10.85
C GLU A 156 -2.39 -9.57 -9.64
N VAL A 157 -3.38 -8.71 -9.42
CA VAL A 157 -3.50 -7.87 -8.21
C VAL A 157 -3.59 -8.71 -6.94
N ALA A 158 -4.39 -9.78 -6.96
CA ALA A 158 -4.47 -10.72 -5.84
C ALA A 158 -3.12 -11.39 -5.59
N GLN A 159 -2.43 -11.81 -6.65
CA GLN A 159 -1.10 -12.43 -6.54
C GLN A 159 -0.05 -11.45 -6.02
N ASP A 160 -0.11 -10.18 -6.43
CA ASP A 160 0.72 -9.09 -5.89
C ASP A 160 0.54 -8.95 -4.38
N CYS A 161 -0.72 -8.93 -3.91
CA CYS A 161 -1.03 -8.88 -2.47
C CYS A 161 -0.46 -10.08 -1.72
N GLU A 162 -0.58 -11.29 -2.26
CA GLU A 162 -0.02 -12.50 -1.67
C GLU A 162 1.51 -12.46 -1.61
N ASN A 163 2.17 -12.05 -2.68
CA ASN A 163 3.62 -11.98 -2.75
C ASN A 163 4.17 -10.92 -1.79
N MET A 164 3.51 -9.76 -1.72
CA MET A 164 3.85 -8.71 -0.76
C MET A 164 3.70 -9.21 0.68
N LEU A 165 2.62 -9.92 1.00
CA LEU A 165 2.44 -10.48 2.34
C LEU A 165 3.52 -11.50 2.68
N LYS A 166 3.86 -12.42 1.77
CA LYS A 166 4.96 -13.39 1.97
C LYS A 166 6.28 -12.68 2.26
N ALA A 167 6.63 -11.68 1.46
CA ALA A 167 7.84 -10.89 1.63
C ALA A 167 7.86 -10.12 2.98
N ILE A 168 6.72 -9.57 3.41
CA ILE A 168 6.61 -8.92 4.72
C ILE A 168 6.84 -9.94 5.84
N MET A 169 6.24 -11.13 5.74
CA MET A 169 6.41 -12.20 6.73
C MET A 169 7.87 -12.64 6.87
N GLU A 170 8.66 -12.62 5.79
CA GLU A 170 10.11 -12.89 5.84
C GLU A 170 10.88 -11.84 6.65
N LEU A 171 10.39 -10.59 6.69
CA LEU A 171 11.00 -9.50 7.46
C LEU A 171 10.51 -9.43 8.92
N ILE A 172 9.38 -10.06 9.25
CA ILE A 172 8.91 -10.16 10.64
C ILE A 172 9.83 -11.11 11.38
N LYS A 173 10.71 -10.54 12.19
CA LYS A 173 11.52 -11.30 13.15
C LYS A 173 10.62 -11.71 14.32
N GLY A 174 10.61 -13.01 14.62
CA GLY A 174 9.98 -13.56 15.83
C GLY A 174 10.61 -13.04 17.12
#